data_AF-A0A7X1N9Y7-F1
#
_entry.id   AF-A0A7X1N9Y7-F1
#
_cell.length_a   1.000
_cell.length_b   1.000
_cell.length_c   1.000
_cell.angle_alpha   90.00
_cell.angle_beta   90.00
_cell.angle_gamma   90.00
#
_symmetry.space_group_name_H-M   'P 1'
#
loop_
_entity.id
_entity.type
_entity.pdbx_description
1 polymer ?
#
loop_
_entity_poly.entity_id
_entity_poly.type
_entity_poly.pdbx_seq_one_letter_code
_entity_poly.pdbx_strand_id
1 'polypeptide(L)'
;MRENTKTLFVVSEDIATALNLLESIEVEVGFDSDDPESIEQAIRAVEEAINTRLSGHRGDARIESAILRVKLDFRCAILDQASSDEDDDEPISSVYTLH
;
A
#
# COMPACT_ATOMS: atom_id res chain seq x y z
N MET A 1 41.98 -20.01 2.90
CA MET A 1 40.52 -20.23 2.72
C MET A 1 39.86 -18.88 2.95
N ARG A 2 39.30 -18.26 1.91
CA ARG A 2 38.69 -16.93 1.99
C ARG A 2 37.18 -17.13 1.98
N GLU A 3 36.59 -16.93 3.15
CA GLU A 3 35.18 -17.12 3.43
C GLU A 3 34.39 -16.15 2.54
N ASN A 4 33.71 -16.72 1.54
CA ASN A 4 32.85 -15.97 0.65
C ASN A 4 31.56 -15.70 1.43
N THR A 5 31.50 -14.58 2.15
CA THR A 5 30.25 -14.01 2.67
C THR A 5 29.43 -13.45 1.52
N LYS A 6 29.06 -14.32 0.58
CA LYS A 6 27.83 -14.12 -0.18
C LYS A 6 26.74 -14.39 0.84
N THR A 7 26.34 -13.35 1.55
CA THR A 7 25.02 -13.32 2.17
C THR A 7 24.07 -13.46 1.00
N LEU A 8 23.78 -14.72 0.68
CA LEU A 8 22.78 -15.16 -0.24
C LEU A 8 21.50 -14.66 0.41
N PHE A 9 21.17 -13.40 0.13
CA PHE A 9 19.86 -12.83 0.38
C PHE A 9 18.97 -13.57 -0.62
N VAL A 10 18.71 -14.84 -0.33
CA VAL A 10 17.59 -15.56 -0.87
C VAL A 10 16.43 -14.74 -0.33
N VAL A 11 15.94 -13.84 -1.17
CA VAL A 11 14.55 -13.46 -1.06
C VAL A 11 13.85 -14.79 -1.15
N SER A 12 13.39 -15.31 0.00
CA SER A 12 12.53 -16.48 0.02
C SER A 12 11.47 -16.20 -1.06
N GLU A 13 11.22 -17.16 -1.94
CA GLU A 13 10.29 -16.98 -3.06
C GLU A 13 8.93 -16.41 -2.58
N ASP A 14 8.56 -16.75 -1.34
CA ASP A 14 7.44 -16.21 -0.57
C ASP A 14 7.47 -14.68 -0.38
N ILE A 15 8.64 -14.11 -0.05
CA ILE A 15 8.83 -12.66 0.15
C ILE A 15 8.76 -11.92 -1.19
N ALA A 16 9.39 -12.45 -2.25
CA ALA A 16 9.31 -11.84 -3.58
C ALA A 16 7.86 -11.82 -4.08
N THR A 17 7.13 -12.92 -3.85
CA THR A 17 5.72 -13.06 -4.22
C THR A 17 4.86 -12.07 -3.43
N ALA A 18 5.06 -11.96 -2.12
CA ALA A 18 4.31 -11.00 -1.28
C ALA A 18 4.58 -9.54 -1.67
N LEU A 19 5.83 -9.18 -2.01
CA LEU A 19 6.19 -7.84 -2.47
C LEU A 19 5.60 -7.53 -3.85
N ASN A 20 5.65 -8.48 -4.78
CA ASN A 20 5.04 -8.33 -6.10
C ASN A 20 3.51 -8.20 -5.99
N LEU A 21 2.89 -8.97 -5.09
CA LEU A 21 1.47 -8.83 -4.79
C LEU A 21 1.15 -7.44 -4.23
N LEU A 22 1.98 -6.89 -3.35
CA LEU A 22 1.84 -5.55 -2.80
C LEU A 22 1.94 -4.45 -3.87
N GLU A 23 2.87 -4.58 -4.81
CA GLU A 23 3.05 -3.63 -5.92
C GLU A 23 1.86 -3.65 -6.90
N SER A 24 1.25 -4.82 -7.10
CA SER A 24 0.05 -4.99 -7.93
C SER A 24 -1.27 -4.79 -7.17
N ILE A 25 -1.25 -4.22 -5.96
CA ILE A 25 -2.49 -3.87 -5.25
C ILE A 25 -3.01 -2.56 -5.83
N GLU A 26 -4.09 -2.68 -6.59
CA GLU A 26 -4.95 -1.57 -6.98
C GLU A 26 -6.21 -1.65 -6.11
N VAL A 27 -6.46 -0.62 -5.30
CA VAL A 27 -7.69 -0.51 -4.50
C VAL A 27 -8.40 0.77 -4.94
N GLU A 28 -9.60 0.60 -5.47
CA GLU A 28 -10.51 1.71 -5.73
C GLU A 28 -11.20 2.09 -4.41
N VAL A 29 -11.02 3.33 -3.97
CA VAL A 29 -11.73 3.90 -2.83
C VAL A 29 -12.31 5.25 -3.20
N GLY A 30 -13.60 5.44 -2.88
CA GLY A 30 -14.25 6.74 -2.93
C GLY A 30 -14.25 7.36 -1.54
N PHE A 31 -13.86 8.62 -1.44
CA PHE A 31 -13.95 9.43 -0.22
C PHE A 31 -14.32 10.87 -0.58
N ASP A 32 -14.91 11.57 0.38
CA ASP A 32 -15.17 13.00 0.28
C ASP A 32 -13.94 13.77 0.80
N SER A 33 -13.32 14.62 -0.03
CA SER A 33 -12.16 15.44 0.34
C SER A 33 -12.47 16.49 1.42
N ASP A 34 -13.72 16.97 1.46
CA ASP A 34 -14.21 17.91 2.48
C ASP A 34 -14.50 17.25 3.84
N ASP A 35 -14.62 15.92 3.90
CA ASP A 35 -14.98 15.20 5.12
C ASP A 35 -13.79 14.36 5.65
N PRO A 36 -13.14 14.79 6.75
CA PRO A 36 -11.98 14.09 7.29
C PRO A 36 -12.32 12.69 7.82
N GLU A 37 -13.58 12.42 8.17
CA GLU A 37 -14.01 11.08 8.59
C GLU A 37 -14.08 10.13 7.38
N SER A 38 -14.60 10.60 6.25
CA SER A 38 -14.64 9.90 4.95
C SER A 38 -13.22 9.55 4.46
N ILE A 39 -12.29 10.50 4.55
CA ILE A 39 -10.85 10.28 4.27
C ILE A 39 -10.27 9.16 5.15
N GLU A 40 -10.50 9.23 6.46
CA GLU A 40 -9.98 8.23 7.38
C GLU A 40 -10.60 6.84 7.12
N GLN A 41 -11.88 6.79 6.75
CA GLN A 41 -12.54 5.55 6.37
C GLN A 41 -11.96 4.93 5.10
N ALA A 42 -11.66 5.73 4.07
CA ALA A 42 -11.00 5.23 2.87
C ALA A 42 -9.60 4.69 3.17
N ILE A 43 -8.81 5.39 3.97
CA ILE A 43 -7.50 4.90 4.42
C ILE A 43 -7.67 3.56 5.13
N ARG A 44 -8.58 3.45 6.09
CA ARG A 44 -8.84 2.19 6.83
C ARG A 44 -9.28 1.07 5.89
N ALA A 45 -10.13 1.35 4.90
CA ALA A 45 -10.61 0.37 3.93
C ALA A 45 -9.45 -0.19 3.10
N VAL A 46 -8.56 0.67 2.60
CA VAL A 46 -7.34 0.24 1.88
C VAL A 46 -6.44 -0.59 2.80
N GLU A 47 -6.20 -0.12 4.03
CA GLU A 47 -5.36 -0.84 4.99
C GLU A 47 -5.92 -2.23 5.33
N GLU A 48 -7.23 -2.36 5.45
CA GLU A 48 -7.92 -3.62 5.72
C GLU A 48 -7.87 -4.58 4.52
N ALA A 49 -8.03 -4.05 3.29
CA ALA A 49 -7.87 -4.83 2.06
C ALA A 49 -6.45 -5.42 1.95
N ILE A 50 -5.42 -4.59 2.21
CA ILE A 50 -4.02 -5.03 2.23
C ILE A 50 -3.80 -6.09 3.31
N ASN A 51 -4.28 -5.85 4.54
CA ASN A 51 -4.18 -6.80 5.65
C ASN A 51 -4.84 -8.15 5.33
N THR A 52 -6.01 -8.12 4.67
CA THR A 52 -6.76 -9.33 4.30
C THR A 52 -6.00 -10.13 3.26
N ARG A 53 -5.48 -9.45 2.22
CA ARG A 53 -4.72 -10.07 1.13
C ARG A 53 -3.39 -10.68 1.60
N LEU A 54 -2.77 -10.09 2.62
CA LEU A 54 -1.48 -10.53 3.17
C LEU A 54 -1.59 -11.26 4.50
N SER A 55 -2.81 -11.62 4.91
CA SER A 55 -3.06 -12.40 6.13
C SER A 55 -2.27 -13.71 6.17
N GLY A 56 -2.04 -14.33 5.00
CA GLY A 56 -1.23 -15.54 4.84
C GLY A 56 0.28 -15.34 5.00
N HIS A 57 0.77 -14.10 4.96
CA HIS A 57 2.18 -13.74 5.07
C HIS A 57 2.50 -12.96 6.37
N ARG A 58 1.54 -12.94 7.32
CA ARG A 58 1.74 -12.35 8.65
C ARG A 58 2.80 -13.14 9.43
N GLY A 59 3.81 -12.43 9.91
CA GLY A 59 4.90 -12.99 10.73
C GLY A 59 6.30 -12.69 10.20
N ASP A 60 6.41 -12.29 8.93
CA ASP A 60 7.68 -11.87 8.34
C ASP A 60 7.92 -10.37 8.50
N ALA A 61 8.92 -9.98 9.31
CA ALA A 61 9.23 -8.58 9.59
C ALA A 61 9.47 -7.72 8.33
N ARG A 62 9.96 -8.34 7.24
CA ARG A 62 10.16 -7.66 5.94
C ARG A 62 8.85 -7.38 5.23
N ILE A 63 7.93 -8.34 5.26
CA ILE A 63 6.60 -8.22 4.66
C ILE A 63 5.79 -7.20 5.45
N GLU A 64 5.83 -7.27 6.80
CA GLU A 64 5.22 -6.26 7.68
C GLU A 64 5.76 -4.85 7.40
N SER A 65 7.08 -4.70 7.19
CA SER A 65 7.68 -3.41 6.83
C SER A 65 7.21 -2.90 5.47
N ALA A 66 7.07 -3.80 4.49
CA ALA A 66 6.57 -3.45 3.17
C ALA A 66 5.07 -3.06 3.21
N ILE A 67 4.27 -3.79 3.98
CA ILE A 67 2.86 -3.46 4.25
C ILE A 67 2.76 -2.05 4.82
N LEU A 68 3.54 -1.74 5.87
CA LEU A 68 3.54 -0.40 6.47
C LEU A 68 3.91 0.70 5.47
N ARG A 69 4.87 0.42 4.58
CA ARG A 69 5.29 1.37 3.55
C ARG A 69 4.19 1.61 2.52
N VAL A 70 3.52 0.56 2.03
CA VAL A 70 2.41 0.69 1.08
C VAL A 70 1.22 1.41 1.71
N LYS A 71 0.87 1.09 2.96
CA LYS A 71 -0.18 1.82 3.70
C LYS A 71 0.11 3.31 3.83
N LEU A 72 1.37 3.65 4.13
CA LEU A 72 1.81 5.04 4.21
C LEU A 72 1.71 5.74 2.85
N ASP A 73 2.08 5.04 1.78
CA ASP A 73 2.00 5.55 0.41
C ASP A 73 0.56 5.88 0.01
N PHE A 74 -0.37 4.94 0.20
CA PHE A 74 -1.80 5.17 -0.02
C PHE A 74 -2.36 6.30 0.85
N ARG A 75 -1.96 6.37 2.12
CA ARG A 75 -2.38 7.45 3.00
C ARG A 75 -1.88 8.80 2.51
N CYS A 76 -0.63 8.89 2.07
CA CYS A 76 -0.10 10.10 1.46
C CYS A 76 -0.85 10.44 0.18
N ALA A 77 -1.12 9.48 -0.71
CA ALA A 77 -1.86 9.72 -1.94
C ALA A 77 -3.29 10.23 -1.67
N ILE A 78 -4.04 9.60 -0.76
CA ILE A 78 -5.38 10.04 -0.37
C ILE A 78 -5.36 11.46 0.20
N LEU A 79 -4.41 11.76 1.10
CA LEU A 79 -4.29 13.10 1.69
C LEU A 79 -3.83 14.15 0.68
N ASP A 80 -2.94 13.77 -0.25
CA ASP A 80 -2.45 14.64 -1.33
C ASP A 80 -3.60 15.01 -2.26
N GLN A 81 -4.44 14.05 -2.65
CA GLN A 81 -5.68 14.29 -3.39
C GLN A 81 -6.65 15.19 -2.64
N ALA A 82 -6.92 14.88 -1.36
CA ALA A 82 -7.81 15.70 -0.54
C ALA A 82 -7.28 17.14 -0.35
N SER A 83 -5.97 17.34 -0.43
CA SER A 83 -5.34 18.66 -0.35
C SER A 83 -5.20 19.37 -1.70
N SER A 84 -5.24 18.62 -2.81
CA SER A 84 -5.16 19.12 -4.19
C SER A 84 -6.51 19.59 -4.73
N ASP A 85 -7.47 19.93 -3.85
CA ASP A 85 -8.74 20.58 -4.16
C ASP A 85 -8.55 22.04 -4.64
N GLU A 86 -7.55 22.28 -5.50
CA GLU A 86 -7.47 23.44 -6.37
C GLU A 86 -7.86 22.97 -7.77
N ASP A 87 -9.15 23.16 -8.09
CA ASP A 87 -9.76 23.10 -9.43
C ASP A 87 -9.84 21.72 -10.11
N ASP A 88 -10.91 20.94 -9.85
CA ASP A 88 -11.76 20.40 -10.93
C ASP A 88 -13.01 19.68 -10.37
N ASP A 89 -14.19 20.25 -10.64
CA ASP A 89 -15.53 19.72 -10.37
C ASP A 89 -15.83 18.44 -11.17
N GLU A 90 -15.32 17.26 -10.79
CA GLU A 90 -15.88 15.96 -11.24
C GLU A 90 -15.80 14.89 -10.14
N PRO A 91 -16.78 13.96 -10.04
CA PRO A 91 -16.79 12.93 -9.00
C PRO A 91 -15.58 12.00 -9.18
N ILE A 92 -14.64 12.08 -8.22
CA ILE A 92 -13.34 11.44 -8.27
C ILE A 92 -13.50 9.91 -8.09
N SER A 93 -13.72 9.19 -9.19
CA SER A 93 -13.46 7.75 -9.27
C SER A 93 -12.02 7.59 -9.75
N SER A 94 -11.09 7.39 -8.81
CA SER A 94 -9.66 7.28 -9.11
C SER A 94 -9.14 5.87 -8.87
N VAL A 95 -8.62 5.27 -9.94
CA VAL A 95 -7.97 3.96 -9.95
C VAL A 95 -6.47 4.19 -9.76
N TYR A 96 -5.92 3.69 -8.65
CA TYR A 96 -4.50 3.81 -8.35
C TYR A 96 -3.72 2.58 -8.82
N THR A 97 -2.82 2.80 -9.79
CA THR A 97 -1.83 1.81 -10.24
C THR A 97 -0.44 2.25 -9.77
N LEU A 98 0.17 1.47 -8.87
CA LEU A 98 1.57 1.66 -8.46
C LEU A 98 2.51 1.18 -9.59
N HIS A 99 3.51 1.99 -9.95
CA HIS A 99 4.45 1.75 -11.06
C HIS A 99 5.91 1.87 -10.61
#